data_AF-A0A524FUQ5-F1
#
_entry.id   AF-A0A524FUQ5-F1
#
_cell.length_a   1.000
_cell.length_b   1.000
_cell.length_c   1.000
_cell.angle_alpha   90.00
_cell.angle_beta   90.00
_cell.angle_gamma   90.00
#
_symmetry.space_group_name_H-M   'P 1'
#
loop_
_entity.id
_entity.type
_entity.pdbx_description
1 polymer ?
#
loop_
_entity_poly.entity_id
_entity_poly.type
_entity_poly.pdbx_seq_one_letter_code
_entity_poly.pdbx_strand_id
1 'polypeptide(L)'
;MELTEIDIISGIFSIISIIIFTIMGLIIVSKYFKHKTRDHLLFGITVVGLAEPLYGPAFSFLSVLFTGKSLSVEIYFLISLVGNPIILVCFITVVTDLFYKDKQKIIQLIFIIYSVIIEICLIYFLIYYPSLVGKLMGITDSEYGLFSRIYVISALLVLIIGGTLIARESLRSNNREIKLKGKILLPAFYLFAISAIIDAAVPLNAVTLLLNRILFILSGILFYVGFILPDWMKNLILKEK
;
A
#
# COMPACT_ATOMS: atom_id res chain seq x y z
N MET A 1 -3.50 21.66 -21.08
CA MET A 1 -3.60 22.16 -19.69
C MET A 1 -2.20 22.45 -19.20
N GLU A 2 -2.03 23.53 -18.45
CA GLU A 2 -0.74 23.88 -17.85
C GLU A 2 -0.54 23.08 -16.56
N LEU A 3 0.65 22.51 -16.36
CA LEU A 3 1.00 21.80 -15.13
C LEU A 3 1.24 22.81 -14.02
N THR A 4 0.53 22.67 -12.90
CA THR A 4 0.81 23.47 -11.71
C THR A 4 2.06 22.95 -10.98
N GLU A 5 2.67 23.77 -10.13
CA GLU A 5 3.80 23.33 -9.29
C GLU A 5 3.41 22.12 -8.41
N ILE A 6 2.18 22.12 -7.89
CA ILE A 6 1.64 21.00 -7.09
C ILE A 6 1.53 19.74 -7.95
N ASP A 7 1.11 19.84 -9.21
CA ASP A 7 1.03 18.68 -10.10
C ASP A 7 2.41 18.07 -10.38
N ILE A 8 3.43 18.91 -10.57
CA ILE A 8 4.80 18.46 -10.78
C ILE A 8 5.32 17.73 -9.55
N ILE A 9 5.14 18.32 -8.36
CA ILE A 9 5.55 17.70 -7.09
C ILE A 9 4.81 16.38 -6.87
N SER A 10 3.48 16.39 -7.02
CA SER A 10 2.64 15.19 -6.81
C SER A 10 3.02 14.07 -7.77
N GLY A 11 3.19 14.37 -9.07
CA GLY A 11 3.57 13.41 -10.09
C GLY A 11 4.94 12.79 -9.82
N ILE A 12 5.97 13.62 -9.56
CA ILE A 12 7.34 13.15 -9.29
C ILE A 12 7.39 12.29 -8.03
N PHE A 13 6.81 12.75 -6.91
CA PHE A 13 6.83 11.97 -5.67
C PHE A 13 6.02 10.68 -5.76
N SER A 14 4.94 10.66 -6.56
CA SER A 14 4.18 9.44 -6.81
C SER A 14 5.03 8.41 -7.56
N ILE A 15 5.73 8.82 -8.64
CA ILE A 15 6.65 7.95 -9.38
C ILE A 15 7.77 7.43 -8.49
N ILE A 16 8.43 8.30 -7.70
CA ILE A 16 9.50 7.89 -6.78
C ILE A 16 8.98 6.88 -5.77
N SER A 17 7.81 7.13 -5.18
CA SER A 17 7.20 6.23 -4.20
C SER A 17 6.90 4.86 -4.80
N ILE A 18 6.32 4.82 -6.01
CA ILE A 18 6.06 3.57 -6.74
C ILE A 18 7.35 2.80 -6.97
N ILE A 19 8.42 3.47 -7.43
CA ILE A 19 9.71 2.84 -7.68
C ILE A 19 10.27 2.25 -6.38
N ILE A 20 10.25 3.01 -5.28
CA ILE A 20 10.75 2.54 -3.98
C ILE A 20 9.98 1.31 -3.52
N PHE A 21 8.65 1.36 -3.47
CA PHE A 21 7.83 0.22 -3.03
C PHE A 21 7.97 -0.99 -3.95
N THR A 22 8.11 -0.77 -5.27
CA THR A 22 8.39 -1.83 -6.24
C THR A 22 9.73 -2.49 -5.96
N ILE A 23 10.80 -1.72 -5.79
CA ILE A 23 12.14 -2.25 -5.48
C ILE A 23 12.10 -3.00 -4.14
N MET A 24 11.53 -2.41 -3.09
CA MET A 24 11.43 -3.05 -1.78
C MET A 24 10.65 -4.37 -1.85
N GLY A 25 9.49 -4.37 -2.51
CA GLY A 25 8.66 -5.55 -2.71
C GLY A 25 9.38 -6.62 -3.51
N LEU A 26 10.06 -6.27 -4.61
CA LEU A 26 10.85 -7.21 -5.41
C LEU A 26 12.04 -7.80 -4.63
N ILE A 27 12.70 -7.02 -3.76
CA ILE A 27 13.75 -7.57 -2.89
C ILE A 27 13.14 -8.58 -1.90
N ILE A 28 11.97 -8.31 -1.34
CA ILE A 28 11.26 -9.27 -0.47
C ILE A 28 10.88 -10.53 -1.26
N VAL A 29 10.30 -10.38 -2.46
CA VAL A 29 9.99 -11.50 -3.36
C VAL A 29 11.24 -12.31 -3.68
N SER A 30 12.39 -11.68 -3.91
CA SER A 30 13.65 -12.40 -4.22
C SER A 30 14.03 -13.41 -3.12
N LYS A 31 13.66 -13.15 -1.86
CA LYS A 31 13.91 -14.07 -0.73
C LYS A 31 13.07 -15.34 -0.80
N TYR A 32 11.94 -15.34 -1.51
CA TYR A 32 11.16 -16.54 -1.80
C TYR A 32 12.01 -17.60 -2.51
N PHE A 33 12.83 -17.21 -3.50
CA PHE A 33 13.64 -18.16 -4.25
C PHE A 33 14.74 -18.82 -3.41
N LYS A 34 15.16 -18.16 -2.32
CA LYS A 34 16.14 -18.71 -1.36
C LYS A 34 15.48 -19.57 -0.30
N HIS A 35 14.38 -19.11 0.30
CA HIS A 35 13.77 -19.75 1.48
C HIS A 35 12.56 -20.64 1.15
N LYS A 36 12.03 -20.56 -0.06
CA LYS A 36 10.84 -21.29 -0.56
C LYS A 36 9.59 -21.12 0.30
N THR A 37 9.51 -20.06 1.09
CA THR A 37 8.34 -19.75 1.94
C THR A 37 7.45 -18.73 1.24
N ARG A 38 6.22 -19.15 0.91
CA ARG A 38 5.23 -18.35 0.18
C ARG A 38 4.96 -16.99 0.83
N ASP A 39 5.13 -16.87 2.15
CA ASP A 39 4.96 -15.62 2.90
C ASP A 39 5.81 -14.47 2.34
N HIS A 40 7.06 -14.74 1.92
CA HIS A 40 7.91 -13.72 1.31
C HIS A 40 7.37 -13.27 -0.05
N LEU A 41 6.88 -14.21 -0.87
CA LEU A 41 6.30 -13.87 -2.16
C LEU A 41 5.07 -12.99 -1.99
N LEU A 42 4.13 -13.40 -1.14
CA LEU A 42 2.86 -12.71 -0.95
C LEU A 42 3.01 -11.38 -0.21
N PHE A 43 3.88 -11.31 0.79
CA PHE A 43 4.16 -10.05 1.48
C PHE A 43 4.91 -9.08 0.56
N GLY A 44 5.85 -9.56 -0.26
CA GLY A 44 6.50 -8.74 -1.26
C GLY A 44 5.53 -8.17 -2.30
N ILE A 45 4.61 -9.00 -2.82
CA ILE A 45 3.50 -8.54 -3.68
C ILE A 45 2.63 -7.51 -2.95
N THR A 46 2.32 -7.76 -1.67
CA THR A 46 1.55 -6.82 -0.86
C THR A 46 2.24 -5.47 -0.82
N VAL A 47 3.54 -5.44 -0.52
CA VAL A 47 4.33 -4.20 -0.47
C VAL A 47 4.28 -3.47 -1.81
N VAL A 48 4.45 -4.15 -2.97
CA VAL A 48 4.30 -3.48 -4.27
C VAL A 48 2.89 -2.87 -4.42
N GLY A 49 1.87 -3.63 -4.06
CA GLY A 49 0.47 -3.22 -4.15
C GLY A 49 0.08 -2.06 -3.24
N LEU A 50 0.77 -1.87 -2.11
CA LEU A 50 0.51 -0.73 -1.22
C LEU A 50 0.74 0.63 -1.92
N ALA A 51 1.53 0.68 -3.00
CA ALA A 51 1.77 1.87 -3.80
C ALA A 51 0.73 2.13 -4.90
N GLU A 52 -0.24 1.23 -5.09
CA GLU A 52 -1.25 1.35 -6.14
C GLU A 52 -2.06 2.65 -6.11
N PRO A 53 -2.46 3.22 -4.96
CA PRO A 53 -3.18 4.50 -4.94
C PRO A 53 -2.41 5.66 -5.61
N LEU A 54 -1.09 5.51 -5.79
CA LEU A 54 -0.24 6.50 -6.44
C LEU A 54 -0.12 6.30 -7.95
N TYR A 55 -0.70 5.24 -8.52
CA TYR A 55 -0.65 4.97 -9.96
C TYR A 55 -1.44 6.03 -10.74
N GLY A 56 -2.66 6.38 -10.33
CA GLY A 56 -3.45 7.48 -10.90
C GLY A 56 -2.66 8.78 -11.08
N PRO A 57 -2.12 9.39 -10.01
CA PRO A 57 -1.34 10.62 -10.11
C PRO A 57 -0.08 10.45 -10.98
N ALA A 58 0.65 9.34 -10.83
CA ALA A 58 1.87 9.09 -11.60
C ALA A 58 1.61 8.96 -13.10
N PHE A 59 0.64 8.12 -13.50
CA PHE A 59 0.31 7.90 -14.91
C PHE A 59 -0.38 9.12 -15.53
N SER A 60 -1.18 9.87 -14.78
CA SER A 60 -1.76 11.12 -15.26
C SER A 60 -0.70 12.18 -15.54
N PHE A 61 0.27 12.33 -14.62
CA PHE A 61 1.42 13.20 -14.82
C PHE A 61 2.22 12.81 -16.07
N LEU A 62 2.57 11.53 -16.22
CA LEU A 62 3.27 11.02 -17.40
C LEU A 62 2.46 11.24 -18.69
N SER A 63 1.15 10.98 -18.66
CA SER A 63 0.26 11.20 -19.81
C SER A 63 0.31 12.64 -20.29
N VAL A 64 0.25 13.62 -19.38
CA VAL A 64 0.35 15.04 -19.75
C VAL A 64 1.72 15.37 -20.32
N LEU A 65 2.81 14.86 -19.74
CA LEU A 65 4.16 15.10 -20.26
C LEU A 65 4.37 14.58 -21.69
N PHE A 66 3.83 13.40 -22.02
CA PHE A 66 4.02 12.78 -23.33
C PHE A 66 2.98 13.17 -24.37
N THR A 67 1.74 13.44 -23.96
CA THR A 67 0.61 13.63 -24.89
C THR A 67 -0.08 14.99 -24.77
N GLY A 68 0.23 15.76 -23.72
CA GLY A 68 -0.46 17.01 -23.40
C GLY A 68 -1.89 16.82 -22.86
N LYS A 69 -2.32 15.57 -22.61
CA LYS A 69 -3.68 15.22 -22.14
C LYS A 69 -3.63 14.49 -20.80
N SER A 70 -4.54 14.85 -19.89
CA SER A 70 -4.74 14.13 -18.63
C SER A 70 -5.49 12.83 -18.86
N LEU A 71 -5.40 11.91 -17.90
CA LEU A 71 -6.26 10.73 -17.89
C LEU A 71 -7.72 11.12 -17.70
N SER A 72 -8.62 10.28 -18.20
CA SER A 72 -10.03 10.37 -17.84
C SER A 72 -10.22 9.95 -16.38
N VAL A 73 -11.32 10.39 -15.76
CA VAL A 73 -11.65 10.06 -14.36
C VAL A 73 -11.69 8.54 -14.18
N GLU A 74 -12.27 7.84 -15.15
CA GLU A 74 -12.44 6.39 -15.13
C GLU A 74 -11.09 5.67 -15.13
N ILE A 75 -10.18 6.04 -16.04
CA ILE A 75 -8.85 5.42 -16.12
C ILE A 75 -8.04 5.73 -14.88
N TYR A 76 -8.08 6.99 -14.40
CA TYR A 76 -7.34 7.42 -13.21
C TYR A 76 -7.72 6.58 -11.98
N PHE A 77 -9.01 6.42 -11.69
CA PHE A 77 -9.45 5.66 -10.52
C PHE A 77 -9.35 4.15 -10.72
N LEU A 78 -9.52 3.65 -11.94
CA LEU A 78 -9.35 2.22 -12.23
C LEU A 78 -7.92 1.77 -11.90
N ILE A 79 -6.89 2.47 -12.39
CA ILE A 79 -5.50 2.09 -12.14
C ILE A 79 -5.05 2.31 -10.70
N SER A 80 -5.75 3.17 -9.94
CA SER A 80 -5.45 3.44 -8.52
C SER A 80 -6.11 2.47 -7.55
N LEU A 81 -7.15 1.73 -7.97
CA LEU A 81 -8.00 0.96 -7.07
C LEU A 81 -8.26 -0.50 -7.45
N VAL A 82 -8.07 -0.89 -8.71
CA VAL A 82 -8.48 -2.22 -9.22
C VAL A 82 -7.67 -3.38 -8.63
N GLY A 83 -6.39 -3.18 -8.32
CA GLY A 83 -5.51 -4.18 -7.73
C GLY A 83 -5.69 -4.34 -6.22
N ASN A 84 -6.18 -3.31 -5.52
CA ASN A 84 -6.25 -3.30 -4.05
C ASN A 84 -7.00 -4.51 -3.46
N PRO A 85 -8.12 -5.00 -4.05
CA PRO A 85 -8.80 -6.19 -3.56
C PRO A 85 -7.92 -7.46 -3.62
N ILE A 86 -7.09 -7.60 -4.66
CA ILE A 86 -6.16 -8.73 -4.81
C ILE A 86 -5.04 -8.62 -3.78
N ILE A 87 -4.49 -7.41 -3.61
CA ILE A 87 -3.44 -7.12 -2.63
C ILE A 87 -3.90 -7.44 -1.21
N LEU A 88 -5.16 -7.14 -0.89
CA LEU A 88 -5.75 -7.48 0.41
C LEU A 88 -5.82 -8.99 0.65
N VAL A 89 -6.18 -9.77 -0.38
CA VAL A 89 -6.19 -11.24 -0.31
C VAL A 89 -4.79 -11.80 -0.13
N CYS A 90 -3.78 -11.25 -0.82
CA CYS A 90 -2.38 -11.61 -0.62
C CYS A 90 -1.94 -11.34 0.83
N PHE A 91 -2.26 -10.17 1.37
CA PHE A 91 -1.91 -9.80 2.74
C PHE A 91 -2.57 -10.71 3.77
N ILE A 92 -3.87 -10.95 3.66
CA ILE A 92 -4.59 -11.85 4.57
C ILE A 92 -4.10 -13.28 4.46
N THR A 93 -3.64 -13.71 3.29
CA THR A 93 -2.99 -15.01 3.15
C THR A 93 -1.74 -15.10 4.01
N VAL A 94 -0.88 -14.07 4.01
CA VAL A 94 0.29 -14.01 4.91
C VAL A 94 -0.13 -14.06 6.38
N VAL A 95 -1.12 -13.25 6.78
CA VAL A 95 -1.61 -13.22 8.17
C VAL A 95 -2.14 -14.60 8.61
N THR A 96 -2.89 -15.26 7.74
CA THR A 96 -3.47 -16.58 8.04
C THR A 96 -2.45 -17.70 8.00
N ASP A 97 -1.44 -17.64 7.13
CA ASP A 97 -0.30 -18.57 7.13
C ASP A 97 0.46 -18.52 8.46
N LEU A 98 0.63 -17.32 9.04
CA LEU A 98 1.36 -17.14 10.29
C LEU A 98 0.56 -17.51 11.55
N PHE A 99 -0.76 -17.23 11.60
CA PHE A 99 -1.51 -17.30 12.87
C PHE A 99 -2.78 -18.15 12.85
N TYR A 100 -3.35 -18.40 11.67
CA TYR A 100 -4.70 -18.99 11.56
C TYR A 100 -4.74 -20.08 10.50
N LYS A 101 -3.70 -20.93 10.46
CA LYS A 101 -3.53 -21.93 9.41
C LYS A 101 -4.75 -22.84 9.26
N ASP A 102 -5.34 -23.24 10.38
CA ASP A 102 -6.53 -24.11 10.42
C ASP A 102 -7.79 -23.45 9.84
N LYS A 103 -7.89 -22.12 9.92
CA LYS A 103 -9.02 -21.32 9.43
C LYS A 103 -8.72 -20.60 8.11
N GLN A 104 -7.53 -20.80 7.56
CA GLN A 104 -7.01 -20.06 6.41
C GLN A 104 -7.98 -20.06 5.23
N LYS A 105 -8.48 -21.25 4.84
CA LYS A 105 -9.38 -21.38 3.68
C LYS A 105 -10.68 -20.59 3.85
N ILE A 106 -11.26 -20.61 5.05
CA ILE A 106 -12.51 -19.90 5.35
C ILE A 106 -12.27 -18.39 5.31
N ILE A 107 -11.21 -17.91 5.98
CA ILE A 107 -10.87 -16.49 6.00
C ILE A 107 -10.56 -15.99 4.59
N GLN A 108 -9.75 -16.72 3.82
CA GLN A 108 -9.45 -16.38 2.43
C GLN A 108 -10.70 -16.34 1.56
N LEU A 109 -11.61 -17.31 1.70
CA LEU A 109 -12.86 -17.32 0.95
C LEU A 109 -13.71 -16.08 1.23
N ILE A 110 -13.81 -15.67 2.50
CA ILE A 110 -14.52 -14.43 2.90
C ILE A 110 -13.89 -13.22 2.23
N PHE A 111 -12.55 -13.11 2.26
CA PHE A 111 -11.84 -11.98 1.65
C PHE A 111 -11.90 -12.00 0.12
N ILE A 112 -11.91 -13.17 -0.52
CA ILE A 112 -12.11 -13.29 -1.98
C ILE A 112 -13.52 -12.83 -2.36
N ILE A 113 -14.55 -13.26 -1.63
CA ILE A 113 -15.94 -12.82 -1.88
C ILE A 113 -16.04 -11.31 -1.69
N TYR A 114 -15.48 -10.79 -0.59
CA TYR A 114 -15.40 -9.35 -0.34
C TYR A 114 -14.71 -8.60 -1.50
N SER A 115 -13.55 -9.09 -1.95
CA SER A 115 -12.79 -8.47 -3.04
C SER A 115 -13.56 -8.45 -4.36
N VAL A 116 -14.22 -9.55 -4.71
CA VAL A 116 -15.06 -9.63 -5.92
C VAL A 116 -16.23 -8.65 -5.85
N ILE A 117 -16.90 -8.54 -4.69
CA ILE A 117 -18.00 -7.58 -4.50
C ILE A 117 -17.49 -6.15 -4.68
N ILE A 118 -16.36 -5.79 -4.05
CA ILE A 118 -15.79 -4.46 -4.19
C ILE A 118 -15.43 -4.16 -5.64
N GLU A 119 -14.81 -5.09 -6.36
CA GLU A 119 -14.37 -4.89 -7.74
C GLU A 119 -15.56 -4.70 -8.69
N ILE A 120 -16.62 -5.51 -8.53
CA ILE A 120 -17.89 -5.33 -9.27
C ILE A 120 -18.49 -3.96 -8.97
N CYS A 121 -18.57 -3.57 -7.69
CA CYS A 121 -19.09 -2.26 -7.29
C CYS A 121 -18.25 -1.10 -7.83
N LEU A 122 -16.92 -1.22 -7.80
CA LEU A 122 -15.99 -0.23 -8.31
C LEU A 122 -16.23 -0.01 -9.81
N ILE A 123 -16.25 -1.09 -10.61
CA ILE A 123 -16.47 -1.00 -12.05
C ILE A 123 -17.86 -0.44 -12.35
N TYR A 124 -18.90 -0.92 -11.65
CA TYR A 124 -20.26 -0.42 -11.82
C TYR A 124 -20.37 1.08 -11.50
N PHE A 125 -19.84 1.54 -10.37
CA PHE A 125 -19.88 2.94 -10.00
C PHE A 125 -19.00 3.81 -10.90
N LEU A 126 -17.84 3.31 -11.37
CA LEU A 126 -17.02 4.04 -12.33
C LEU A 126 -17.74 4.32 -13.65
N ILE A 127 -18.60 3.42 -14.11
CA ILE A 127 -19.32 3.58 -15.38
C ILE A 127 -20.59 4.44 -15.21
N TYR A 128 -21.40 4.14 -14.18
CA TYR A 128 -22.73 4.73 -14.04
C TYR A 128 -22.80 5.91 -13.08
N TYR A 129 -21.94 5.96 -12.05
CA TYR A 129 -21.96 6.99 -11.00
C TYR A 129 -20.54 7.40 -10.55
N PRO A 130 -19.69 7.97 -11.45
CA PRO A 130 -18.29 8.24 -11.14
C PRO A 130 -18.08 9.08 -9.86
N SER A 131 -19.03 9.96 -9.55
CA SER A 131 -19.01 10.80 -8.34
C SER A 131 -19.00 10.01 -7.02
N LEU A 132 -19.49 8.76 -7.00
CA LEU A 132 -19.38 7.89 -5.84
C LEU A 132 -17.95 7.36 -5.66
N VAL A 133 -17.18 7.23 -6.74
CA VAL A 133 -15.78 6.77 -6.73
C VAL A 133 -14.85 7.94 -6.48
N GLY A 134 -15.05 9.06 -7.15
CA GLY A 134 -14.32 10.30 -6.91
C GLY A 134 -14.37 11.26 -8.09
N LYS A 135 -13.62 12.36 -7.96
CA LYS A 135 -13.48 13.39 -8.99
C LYS A 135 -12.04 13.88 -9.02
N LEU A 136 -11.58 14.32 -10.19
CA LEU A 136 -10.26 14.94 -10.33
C LEU A 136 -10.33 16.41 -9.91
N MET A 137 -9.37 16.83 -9.09
CA MET A 137 -9.21 18.21 -8.61
C MET A 137 -8.04 18.92 -9.31
N GLY A 138 -7.41 18.26 -10.27
CA GLY A 138 -6.29 18.75 -11.06
C GLY A 138 -5.83 17.67 -12.04
N ILE A 139 -4.57 17.73 -12.48
CA ILE A 139 -3.99 16.69 -13.33
C ILE A 139 -3.63 15.48 -12.49
N THR A 140 -3.06 15.72 -11.31
CA THR A 140 -2.57 14.66 -10.42
C THR A 140 -3.39 14.50 -9.15
N ASP A 141 -4.20 15.51 -8.78
CA ASP A 141 -4.98 15.48 -7.55
C ASP A 141 -6.39 14.93 -7.75
N SER A 142 -6.89 14.20 -6.76
CA SER A 142 -8.22 13.61 -6.78
C SER A 142 -8.87 13.62 -5.41
N GLU A 143 -10.18 13.82 -5.40
CA GLU A 143 -10.98 13.67 -4.20
C GLU A 143 -11.75 12.34 -4.28
N TYR A 144 -11.48 11.41 -3.37
CA TYR A 144 -12.24 10.17 -3.28
C TYR A 144 -13.69 10.44 -2.92
N GLY A 145 -14.60 9.79 -3.63
CA GLY A 145 -16.03 9.79 -3.33
C GLY A 145 -16.37 8.86 -2.16
N LEU A 146 -17.66 8.84 -1.80
CA LEU A 146 -18.13 8.09 -0.64
C LEU A 146 -17.78 6.59 -0.70
N PHE A 147 -17.95 5.95 -1.86
CA PHE A 147 -17.66 4.53 -2.03
C PHE A 147 -16.17 4.24 -1.83
N SER A 148 -15.30 4.98 -2.53
CA SER A 148 -13.84 4.78 -2.42
C SER A 148 -13.32 5.07 -1.01
N ARG A 149 -13.85 6.09 -0.32
CA ARG A 149 -13.48 6.37 1.08
C ARG A 149 -13.84 5.20 2.01
N ILE A 150 -15.08 4.68 1.92
CA ILE A 150 -15.51 3.53 2.73
C ILE A 150 -14.62 2.32 2.43
N TYR A 151 -14.36 2.06 1.14
CA TYR A 151 -13.50 0.97 0.72
C TYR A 151 -12.07 1.10 1.27
N VAL A 152 -11.42 2.25 1.06
CA VAL A 152 -10.05 2.50 1.54
C VAL A 152 -9.98 2.36 3.06
N ILE A 153 -10.93 2.93 3.82
CA ILE A 153 -10.98 2.80 5.28
C ILE A 153 -11.10 1.33 5.70
N SER A 154 -11.97 0.55 5.05
CA SER A 154 -12.13 -0.87 5.36
C SER A 154 -10.87 -1.69 5.07
N ALA A 155 -10.18 -1.43 3.95
CA ALA A 155 -8.91 -2.07 3.62
C ALA A 155 -7.80 -1.68 4.63
N LEU A 156 -7.76 -0.41 5.05
CA LEU A 156 -6.83 0.06 6.07
C LEU A 156 -7.07 -0.59 7.43
N LEU A 157 -8.33 -0.78 7.84
CA LEU A 157 -8.64 -1.50 9.08
C LEU A 157 -8.09 -2.93 9.06
N VAL A 158 -8.27 -3.64 7.94
CA VAL A 158 -7.74 -4.99 7.77
C VAL A 158 -6.21 -4.97 7.83
N LEU A 159 -5.57 -4.03 7.14
CA LEU A 159 -4.11 -3.88 7.14
C LEU A 159 -3.56 -3.61 8.55
N ILE A 160 -4.17 -2.68 9.29
CA ILE A 160 -3.76 -2.33 10.66
C ILE A 160 -3.97 -3.53 11.58
N ILE A 161 -5.15 -4.17 11.57
CA ILE A 161 -5.43 -5.31 12.46
C ILE A 161 -4.45 -6.45 12.19
N GLY A 162 -4.27 -6.83 10.92
CA GLY A 162 -3.33 -7.88 10.53
C GLY A 162 -1.87 -7.51 10.83
N GLY A 163 -1.49 -6.26 10.56
CA GLY A 163 -0.14 -5.76 10.79
C GLY A 163 0.22 -5.67 12.27
N THR A 164 -0.70 -5.19 13.10
CA THR A 164 -0.55 -5.18 14.56
C THR A 164 -0.45 -6.61 15.11
N LEU A 165 -1.22 -7.57 14.56
CA LEU A 165 -1.10 -8.97 14.95
C LEU A 165 0.29 -9.54 14.61
N ILE A 166 0.77 -9.33 13.37
CA ILE A 166 2.12 -9.74 12.94
C ILE A 166 3.19 -9.18 13.88
N ALA A 167 3.13 -7.87 14.13
CA ALA A 167 4.10 -7.20 14.96
C ALA A 167 4.03 -7.65 16.43
N ARG A 168 2.83 -7.82 16.99
CA ARG A 168 2.64 -8.27 18.37
C ARG A 168 3.22 -9.66 18.62
N GLU A 169 2.94 -10.62 17.74
CA GLU A 169 3.47 -11.97 17.90
C GLU A 169 4.99 -12.00 17.65
N SER A 170 5.49 -11.18 16.73
CA SER A 170 6.93 -10.98 16.54
C SER A 170 7.60 -10.45 17.82
N LEU A 171 6.97 -9.48 18.49
CA LEU A 171 7.44 -8.90 19.76
C LEU A 171 7.42 -9.90 20.94
N ARG A 172 6.57 -10.93 20.87
CA ARG A 172 6.49 -11.99 21.89
C ARG A 172 7.49 -13.13 21.67
N SER A 173 8.15 -13.18 20.51
CA SER A 173 9.14 -14.21 20.21
C SER A 173 10.35 -14.16 21.15
N ASN A 174 10.84 -15.34 21.53
CA ASN A 174 12.10 -15.49 22.27
C ASN A 174 13.32 -15.16 21.40
N ASN A 175 13.18 -15.26 20.07
CA ASN A 175 14.24 -14.92 19.14
C ASN A 175 14.37 -13.39 19.03
N ARG A 176 15.54 -12.85 19.42
CA ARG A 176 15.83 -11.41 19.40
C ARG A 176 15.67 -10.79 18.01
N GLU A 177 15.98 -11.54 16.96
CA GLU A 177 15.84 -11.10 15.57
C GLU A 177 14.37 -10.85 15.21
N ILE A 178 13.51 -11.83 15.50
CA ILE A 178 12.06 -11.73 15.27
C ILE A 178 11.47 -10.60 16.11
N LYS A 179 11.93 -10.45 17.36
CA LYS A 179 11.50 -9.36 18.23
C LYS A 179 11.83 -7.98 17.65
N LEU A 180 13.01 -7.83 17.06
CA LEU A 180 13.43 -6.59 16.41
C LEU A 180 12.60 -6.32 15.14
N LYS A 181 12.31 -7.34 14.33
CA LYS A 181 11.38 -7.24 13.19
C LYS A 181 10.03 -6.69 13.62
N GLY A 182 9.46 -7.22 14.71
CA GLY A 182 8.20 -6.75 15.28
C GLY A 182 8.21 -5.27 15.69
N LYS A 183 9.31 -4.79 16.29
CA LYS A 183 9.47 -3.37 16.68
C LYS A 183 9.47 -2.42 15.48
N ILE A 184 9.90 -2.90 14.32
CA ILE A 184 10.04 -2.09 13.09
C ILE A 184 8.77 -2.18 12.24
N LEU A 185 8.15 -3.36 12.17
CA LEU A 185 6.91 -3.56 11.41
C LEU A 185 5.74 -2.79 12.01
N LEU A 186 5.63 -2.71 13.35
CA LEU A 186 4.53 -1.98 13.99
C LEU A 186 4.44 -0.51 13.51
N PRO A 187 5.50 0.32 13.63
CA PRO A 187 5.46 1.69 13.11
C PRO A 187 5.30 1.74 11.60
N ALA A 188 5.79 0.75 10.83
CA ALA A 188 5.58 0.70 9.38
C ALA A 188 4.08 0.70 9.03
N PHE A 189 3.30 -0.20 9.65
CA PHE A 189 1.85 -0.28 9.42
C PHE A 189 1.12 1.00 9.83
N TYR A 190 1.46 1.59 10.99
CA TYR A 190 0.82 2.82 11.43
C TYR A 190 1.19 4.04 10.58
N LEU A 191 2.45 4.18 10.17
CA LEU A 191 2.86 5.26 9.28
C LEU A 191 2.18 5.17 7.92
N PHE A 192 2.07 3.95 7.38
CA PHE A 192 1.31 3.71 6.16
C PHE A 192 -0.16 4.11 6.33
N ALA A 193 -0.81 3.66 7.40
CA ALA A 193 -2.21 3.98 7.65
C ALA A 193 -2.46 5.48 7.84
N ILE A 194 -1.60 6.17 8.60
CA ILE A 194 -1.67 7.63 8.79
C ILE A 194 -1.51 8.32 7.44
N SER A 195 -0.54 7.91 6.63
CA SER A 195 -0.32 8.46 5.29
C SER A 195 -1.56 8.26 4.39
N ALA A 196 -2.12 7.06 4.35
CA ALA A 196 -3.31 6.77 3.56
C ALA A 196 -4.55 7.56 4.03
N ILE A 197 -4.72 7.77 5.34
CA ILE A 197 -5.79 8.61 5.89
C ILE A 197 -5.61 10.07 5.47
N ILE A 198 -4.38 10.60 5.55
CA ILE A 198 -4.07 11.96 5.09
C ILE A 198 -4.41 12.10 3.60
N ASP A 199 -3.97 11.14 2.77
CA ASP A 199 -4.23 11.14 1.32
C ASP A 199 -5.73 11.09 1.00
N ALA A 200 -6.52 10.32 1.77
CA ALA A 200 -7.93 10.11 1.48
C ALA A 200 -8.89 11.13 2.09
N ALA A 201 -8.50 11.80 3.18
CA ALA A 201 -9.40 12.64 3.99
C ALA A 201 -8.98 14.10 4.10
N VAL A 202 -7.72 14.44 3.84
CA VAL A 202 -7.20 15.80 4.01
C VAL A 202 -6.95 16.42 2.63
N PRO A 203 -7.53 17.60 2.32
CA PRO A 203 -7.18 18.32 1.10
C PRO A 203 -5.67 18.60 1.04
N LEU A 204 -4.99 18.06 0.03
CA LEU A 204 -3.55 18.12 -0.07
C LEU A 204 -3.09 19.45 -0.68
N ASN A 205 -2.54 20.32 0.14
CA ASN A 205 -1.66 21.40 -0.31
C ASN A 205 -0.20 20.92 -0.42
N ALA A 206 0.68 21.77 -0.96
CA ALA A 206 2.10 21.44 -1.16
C ALA A 206 2.81 20.90 0.11
N VAL A 207 2.52 21.48 1.28
CA VAL A 207 3.15 21.07 2.56
C VAL A 207 2.60 19.73 3.01
N THR A 208 1.28 19.57 3.04
CA THR A 208 0.64 18.31 3.46
C THR A 208 0.96 17.16 2.51
N LEU A 209 1.07 17.44 1.21
CA LEU A 209 1.49 16.48 0.19
C LEU A 209 2.90 15.99 0.46
N LEU A 210 3.85 16.91 0.66
CA LEU A 210 5.24 16.55 0.93
C LEU A 210 5.37 15.71 2.21
N LEU A 211 4.70 16.12 3.29
CA LEU A 211 4.68 15.37 4.55
C LEU A 211 4.08 13.98 4.35
N ASN A 212 2.97 13.88 3.62
CA ASN A 212 2.33 12.61 3.33
C ASN A 212 3.28 11.67 2.56
N ARG A 213 3.98 12.17 1.53
CA ARG A 213 4.91 11.37 0.73
C ARG A 213 6.13 10.91 1.54
N ILE A 214 6.63 11.73 2.48
CA ILE A 214 7.70 11.31 3.40
C ILE A 214 7.23 10.16 4.30
N LEU A 215 6.03 10.27 4.91
CA LEU A 215 5.45 9.22 5.74
C LEU A 215 5.25 7.93 4.95
N PHE A 216 4.74 8.05 3.73
CA PHE A 216 4.53 6.93 2.81
C PHE A 216 5.84 6.20 2.49
N ILE A 217 6.85 6.92 2.01
CA ILE A 217 8.17 6.35 1.66
C ILE A 217 8.83 5.73 2.89
N LEU A 218 8.77 6.41 4.04
CA LEU A 218 9.33 5.90 5.29
C LEU A 218 8.67 4.58 5.69
N SER A 219 7.35 4.45 5.54
CA SER A 219 6.64 3.20 5.79
C SER A 219 7.13 2.06 4.90
N GLY A 220 7.37 2.32 3.60
CA GLY A 220 7.92 1.34 2.65
C GLY A 220 9.32 0.86 3.04
N ILE A 221 10.19 1.78 3.46
CA ILE A 221 11.54 1.45 3.97
C ILE A 221 11.42 0.58 5.23
N LEU A 222 10.54 0.93 6.17
CA LEU A 222 10.34 0.15 7.39
C LEU A 222 9.71 -1.21 7.11
N PHE A 223 8.86 -1.37 6.10
CA PHE A 223 8.38 -2.70 5.68
C PHE A 223 9.52 -3.57 5.17
N TYR A 224 10.38 -3.04 4.31
CA TYR A 224 11.58 -3.74 3.85
C TYR A 224 12.48 -4.16 5.01
N VAL A 225 12.84 -3.20 5.86
CA VAL A 225 13.73 -3.41 7.00
C VAL A 225 13.11 -4.36 8.02
N GLY A 226 11.83 -4.20 8.33
CA GLY A 226 11.10 -5.01 9.31
C GLY A 226 10.87 -6.44 8.85
N PHE A 227 10.71 -6.68 7.55
CA PHE A 227 10.46 -8.02 7.03
C PHE A 227 11.76 -8.79 6.77
N ILE A 228 12.75 -8.15 6.12
CA ILE A 228 14.03 -8.80 5.79
C ILE A 228 15.00 -8.76 6.95
N LEU A 229 15.10 -7.64 7.66
CA LEU A 229 16.13 -7.34 8.66
C LEU A 229 17.55 -7.50 8.09
N PRO A 230 18.05 -6.50 7.33
CA PRO A 230 19.35 -6.63 6.68
C PRO A 230 20.51 -6.77 7.69
N ASP A 231 21.55 -7.50 7.29
CA ASP A 231 22.66 -7.89 8.17
C ASP A 231 23.36 -6.71 8.84
N TRP A 232 23.52 -5.58 8.13
CA TRP A 232 24.10 -4.37 8.70
C TRP A 232 23.34 -3.88 9.93
N MET A 233 22.01 -3.97 9.91
CA MET A 233 21.16 -3.51 10.99
C MET A 233 21.11 -4.54 12.12
N LYS A 234 21.11 -5.83 11.76
CA LYS A 234 21.26 -6.94 12.71
C LYS A 234 22.55 -6.77 13.52
N ASN A 235 23.66 -6.51 12.84
CA ASN A 235 24.98 -6.33 13.47
C ASN A 235 25.07 -5.03 14.29
N LEU A 236 24.38 -3.96 13.87
CA LEU A 236 24.36 -2.69 14.60
C LEU A 236 23.59 -2.81 15.92
N ILE A 237 22.42 -3.45 15.90
CA ILE A 237 21.46 -3.45 17.03
C ILE A 237 21.64 -4.67 17.93
N LEU A 238 21.88 -5.85 17.35
CA LEU A 238 21.95 -7.10 18.10
C LEU A 238 23.37 -7.48 18.53
N LYS A 239 24.37 -6.60 18.37
CA LYS A 239 25.79 -6.81 18.72
C LYS A 239 25.92 -7.90 19.78
N GLU A 240 26.43 -9.06 19.36
CA GLU A 240 26.76 -10.16 20.27
C GLU A 240 27.75 -9.60 21.30
N LYS A 241 27.29 -9.52 22.55
CA LYS A 241 28.18 -9.50 23.70
C LYS A 241 28.55 -10.93 24.02
#